data_AF-A0A7Y8KEP6-F1
#
_entry.id   AF-A0A7Y8KEP6-F1
#
_cell.length_a   1.000
_cell.length_b   1.000
_cell.length_c   1.000
_cell.angle_alpha   90.00
_cell.angle_beta   90.00
_cell.angle_gamma   90.00
#
_symmetry.space_group_name_H-M   'P 1'
#
loop_
_entity.id
_entity.type
_entity.pdbx_description
1 polymer ?
#
loop_
_entity_poly.entity_id
_entity_poly.type
_entity_poly.pdbx_seq_one_letter_code
_entity_poly.pdbx_strand_id
1 'polypeptide(L)' 'MIDPQVLQQLAPDGVLRAAINLGNPVLAQRGADGEPQGVSVALARA' A
#
# COMPACT_ATOMS: atom_id res chain seq x y z
N MET A 1 3.00 -15.91 -12.88
CA MET A 1 1.88 -16.38 -12.03
C MET A 1 2.33 -16.20 -10.59
N ILE A 2 1.50 -15.64 -9.70
CA ILE A 2 1.85 -15.48 -8.28
C ILE A 2 1.63 -16.82 -7.56
N ASP A 3 2.53 -17.19 -6.66
CA ASP A 3 2.42 -18.42 -5.86
C ASP A 3 1.18 -18.37 -4.94
N PRO A 4 0.27 -19.37 -5.00
CA PRO A 4 -0.89 -19.45 -4.11
C PRO A 4 -0.54 -19.39 -2.62
N GLN A 5 0.61 -19.92 -2.21
CA GLN A 5 1.05 -19.87 -0.82
C GLN A 5 1.36 -18.44 -0.37
N VAL A 6 1.94 -17.62 -1.25
CA VAL A 6 2.22 -16.20 -0.96
C VAL A 6 0.92 -15.43 -0.79
N LEU A 7 -0.09 -15.69 -1.64
CA LEU A 7 -1.41 -15.07 -1.50
C LEU A 7 -2.07 -15.45 -0.18
N GLN A 8 -2.04 -16.74 0.19
CA GLN A 8 -2.61 -17.22 1.44
C GLN A 8 -1.92 -16.61 2.68
N GLN A 9 -0.60 -16.38 2.61
CA GLN A 9 0.17 -15.80 3.71
C GLN A 9 -0.05 -14.29 3.87
N LEU A 10 -0.17 -13.55 2.76
CA LEU A 10 -0.20 -12.08 2.79
C LEU A 10 -1.62 -11.50 2.72
N ALA A 11 -2.55 -12.19 2.09
CA ALA A 11 -3.93 -11.76 1.86
C ALA A 11 -4.92 -12.92 2.01
N PRO A 12 -4.98 -13.60 3.18
CA PRO A 12 -5.83 -14.79 3.39
C PRO A 12 -7.32 -14.53 3.13
N ASP A 13 -7.79 -13.31 3.36
CA ASP A 13 -9.18 -12.88 3.13
C ASP A 13 -9.37 -12.15 1.79
N GLY A 14 -8.39 -12.26 0.88
CA GLY A 14 -8.40 -11.59 -0.42
C GLY A 14 -8.02 -10.11 -0.39
N VAL A 15 -7.61 -9.57 0.77
CA VAL A 15 -7.16 -8.17 0.92
C VAL A 15 -5.74 -8.12 1.45
N LEU A 16 -4.82 -7.53 0.69
CA LEU A 16 -3.47 -7.20 1.15
C LEU A 16 -3.51 -5.86 1.90
N ARG A 17 -3.00 -5.83 3.14
CA ARG A 17 -2.90 -4.61 3.93
C ARG A 17 -1.48 -4.06 3.89
N ALA A 18 -1.31 -2.84 3.39
CA ALA A 18 -0.03 -2.14 3.38
C ALA A 18 0.03 -1.06 4.47
N ALA A 19 1.07 -1.10 5.30
CA ALA A 19 1.39 -0.02 6.23
C ALA A 19 2.50 0.85 5.62
N ILE A 20 2.27 2.17 5.56
CA ILE A 20 3.18 3.12 4.92
C ILE A 20 3.47 4.27 5.89
N ASN A 21 4.74 4.48 6.19
CA ASN A 21 5.17 5.61 7.01
C ASN A 21 5.08 6.91 6.20
N LEU A 22 4.50 7.93 6.82
CA LEU A 22 4.45 9.28 6.25
C LEU A 22 5.72 10.05 6.63
N GLY A 23 6.10 11.00 5.79
CA GLY A 23 7.23 11.91 6.07
C GLY A 23 8.30 11.93 4.99
N ASN A 24 8.18 11.07 3.97
CA ASN A 24 8.95 11.21 2.74
C ASN A 24 8.05 11.81 1.65
N PRO A 25 8.28 13.07 1.22
CA PRO A 25 7.34 13.78 0.35
C PRO A 25 7.15 13.17 -1.04
N VAL A 26 8.10 12.36 -1.51
CA VAL A 26 7.98 11.63 -2.80
C VAL A 26 7.25 10.31 -2.62
N LEU A 27 7.59 9.56 -1.56
CA LEU A 27 7.08 8.21 -1.35
C LEU A 27 5.68 8.20 -0.72
N ALA A 28 5.49 8.98 0.35
CA ALA A 28 4.24 9.04 1.11
C ALA A 28 4.12 10.30 1.99
N GLN A 29 3.08 11.09 1.73
CA GLN A 29 2.73 12.28 2.50
C GLN A 29 1.20 12.45 2.60
N ARG A 30 0.73 13.38 3.43
CA ARG A 30 -0.69 13.77 3.45
C ARG A 30 -0.96 14.79 2.34
N GLY A 31 -2.06 14.60 1.62
CA GLY A 31 -2.63 15.57 0.70
C GLY A 31 -3.33 16.72 1.42
N ALA A 32 -3.80 17.70 0.65
CA ALA A 32 -4.54 18.84 1.19
C ALA A 32 -5.88 18.44 1.83
N ASP A 33 -6.46 17.32 1.37
CA ASP A 33 -7.67 16.67 1.91
C ASP A 33 -7.38 15.75 3.11
N GLY A 34 -6.11 15.59 3.50
CA GLY A 34 -5.66 14.72 4.58
C GLY A 34 -5.41 13.26 4.18
N GLU A 35 -5.73 12.88 2.93
CA GLU A 35 -5.54 11.53 2.42
C GLU A 35 -4.05 11.24 2.12
N PRO A 36 -3.58 9.99 2.28
CA PRO A 36 -2.23 9.64 1.88
C PRO A 36 -2.07 9.76 0.35
N GLN A 37 -0.95 10.34 -0.08
CA GLN A 37 -0.53 10.48 -1.48
C GLN A 37 0.96 10.17 -1.65
N GLY A 38 1.39 9.85 -2.87
CA GLY A 38 2.79 9.55 -3.21
C GLY A 38 2.95 8.22 -3.94
N VAL A 39 4.15 7.93 -4.42
CA VAL A 39 4.42 6.74 -5.26
C VAL A 39 4.12 5.44 -4.50
N SER A 40 4.51 5.34 -3.23
CA SER A 40 4.23 4.13 -2.44
C SER A 40 2.74 3.93 -2.19
N VAL A 41 1.98 5.03 -2.04
CA VAL A 41 0.52 4.97 -1.89
C VAL A 41 -0.15 4.53 -3.19
N ALA A 42 0.30 5.05 -4.33
CA ALA A 42 -0.21 4.66 -5.65
C ALA A 42 0.05 3.17 -5.92
N LEU A 43 1.26 2.68 -5.63
CA LEU A 43 1.59 1.26 -5.77
C LEU A 43 0.76 0.36 -4.87
N ALA A 44 0.41 0.81 -3.67
CA ALA A 44 -0.43 0.03 -2.75
C ALA A 44 -1.92 0.00 -3.15
N ARG A 45 -2.38 0.92 -4.01
CA ARG A 45 -3.78 1.01 -4.49
C ARG A 45 -4.00 0.39 -5.87
N ALA A 46 -2.94 0.08 -6.61
CA ALA A 46 -2.98 -0.53 -7.94
C ALA A 46 -3.33 -2.02 -7.88
#